data_AF-A0A132P1C3-F1
#
_entry.id   AF-A0A132P1C3-F1
#
_cell.length_a   1.000
_cell.length_b   1.000
_cell.length_c   1.000
_cell.angle_alpha   90.00
_cell.angle_beta   90.00
_cell.angle_gamma   90.00
#
_symmetry.space_group_name_H-M   'P 1'
#
loop_
_entity.id
_entity.type
_entity.pdbx_description
1 polymer ?
#
loop_
_entity_poly.entity_id
_entity_poly.type
_entity_poly.pdbx_seq_one_letter_code
_entity_poly.pdbx_strand_id
1 'polypeptide(L)'
;MILYTIKFKITYILYSVLKEIDMSEKKYDLHDNDLMTATEASLRWGYDSSYVRQMKKKYPNRIPEGEIRLFGKTLVITRDGMEALTGRKEPRPQFFIIEEDNWSIQSQKEVGTFVEGKEILKQWILNNLEYVNPNQVVLKYIDPAKRKFGLTIIPGKRIYVECRK
;
A
#
# COMPACT_ATOMS: atom_id res chain seq x y z
N MET A 1 -35.16 44.93 -13.14
CA MET A 1 -33.76 45.36 -12.96
C MET A 1 -33.14 44.87 -11.64
N ILE A 2 -33.85 44.96 -10.50
CA ILE A 2 -33.36 44.58 -9.16
C ILE A 2 -33.01 43.08 -9.03
N LEU A 3 -33.82 42.19 -9.61
CA LEU A 3 -33.58 40.73 -9.58
C LEU A 3 -32.28 40.31 -10.27
N TYR A 4 -31.85 41.02 -11.31
CA TYR A 4 -30.62 40.70 -12.06
C TYR A 4 -29.37 41.04 -11.23
N THR A 5 -29.39 42.17 -10.53
CA THR A 5 -28.30 42.61 -9.66
C THR A 5 -28.14 41.67 -8.47
N ILE A 6 -29.23 41.18 -7.89
CA ILE A 6 -29.20 40.21 -6.79
C ILE A 6 -28.63 38.87 -7.27
N LYS A 7 -29.08 38.37 -8.43
CA LYS A 7 -28.59 37.11 -9.00
C LYS A 7 -27.10 37.18 -9.33
N PHE A 8 -26.63 38.28 -9.91
CA PHE A 8 -25.21 38.49 -10.21
C PHE A 8 -24.35 38.55 -8.94
N LYS A 9 -24.82 39.25 -7.90
CA LYS A 9 -24.10 39.37 -6.62
C LYS A 9 -24.00 38.03 -5.90
N ILE A 10 -25.07 37.22 -5.90
CA ILE A 10 -25.06 35.86 -5.33
C ILE A 10 -24.09 34.96 -6.11
N THR A 11 -24.10 35.04 -7.44
CA THR A 11 -23.22 34.20 -8.28
C THR A 11 -21.75 34.57 -8.06
N TYR A 12 -21.44 35.86 -7.93
CA TYR A 12 -20.09 36.33 -7.62
C TYR A 12 -19.62 35.92 -6.22
N ILE A 13 -20.50 35.98 -5.22
CA ILE A 13 -20.21 35.51 -3.85
C ILE A 13 -19.99 33.99 -3.85
N LEU A 14 -20.84 33.22 -4.54
CA LEU A 14 -20.68 31.77 -4.64
C LEU A 14 -19.37 31.41 -5.34
N TYR A 15 -19.02 32.10 -6.43
CA TYR A 15 -17.78 31.87 -7.17
C TYR A 15 -16.54 32.25 -6.35
N SER A 16 -16.58 33.35 -5.60
CA SER A 16 -15.46 33.77 -4.74
C SER A 16 -15.27 32.83 -3.55
N VAL A 17 -16.35 32.37 -2.92
CA VAL A 17 -16.30 31.37 -1.84
C VAL A 17 -15.81 30.01 -2.36
N LEU A 18 -16.30 29.54 -3.52
CA LEU A 18 -15.81 28.30 -4.14
C LEU A 18 -14.33 28.41 -4.52
N LYS A 19 -13.89 29.57 -5.02
CA LYS A 19 -12.48 29.84 -5.34
C LYS A 19 -11.61 29.92 -4.09
N GLU A 20 -12.10 30.44 -2.97
CA GLU A 20 -11.40 30.42 -1.68
C GLU A 20 -11.31 29.01 -1.09
N ILE A 21 -12.33 28.15 -1.29
CA ILE A 21 -12.29 26.74 -0.90
C ILE A 21 -11.29 25.94 -1.75
N ASP A 22 -11.16 26.26 -3.03
CA ASP A 22 -10.19 25.65 -3.96
C ASP A 22 -8.75 26.21 -3.79
N MET A 23 -8.63 27.43 -3.23
CA MET A 23 -7.35 28.11 -2.97
C MET A 23 -6.90 28.06 -1.51
N SER A 24 -7.67 27.42 -0.62
CA SER A 24 -7.26 27.11 0.75
C SER A 24 -6.16 26.06 0.69
N GLU A 25 -4.92 26.55 0.65
CA GLU A 25 -3.65 25.87 0.90
C GLU A 25 -3.77 24.35 1.01
N LYS A 26 -3.26 23.61 0.01
CA LYS A 26 -2.88 22.20 0.17
C LYS A 26 -1.97 22.10 1.39
N LYS A 27 -2.57 21.95 2.57
CA LYS A 27 -1.91 21.67 3.83
C LYS A 27 -1.35 20.28 3.63
N TYR A 28 -0.04 20.21 3.40
CA TYR A 28 0.67 18.95 3.35
C TYR A 28 0.54 18.33 4.74
N ASP A 29 -0.38 17.38 4.89
CA ASP A 29 -0.48 16.61 6.11
C ASP A 29 0.76 15.72 6.18
N LEU A 30 1.70 16.07 7.05
CA LEU A 30 2.93 15.31 7.26
C LEU A 30 2.66 13.96 7.94
N HIS A 31 1.44 13.73 8.43
CA HIS A 31 0.98 12.43 8.92
C HIS A 31 0.31 11.59 7.83
N ASP A 32 0.21 12.10 6.60
CA ASP A 32 -0.30 11.31 5.49
C ASP A 32 0.71 10.19 5.15
N ASN A 33 0.27 8.95 5.37
CA ASN A 33 1.03 7.74 5.08
C ASN A 33 1.32 7.54 3.57
N ASP A 34 0.79 8.42 2.72
CA ASP A 34 0.97 8.37 1.27
C ASP A 34 2.18 9.16 0.77
N LEU A 35 2.90 9.88 1.63
CA LEU A 35 4.18 10.52 1.29
C LEU A 35 5.34 9.54 1.38
N MET A 36 6.12 9.45 0.31
CA MET A 36 7.32 8.60 0.25
C MET A 36 8.46 9.29 -0.50
N THR A 37 9.70 8.96 -0.17
CA THR A 37 10.84 9.47 -0.94
C THR A 37 10.80 8.92 -2.36
N ALA A 38 11.32 9.69 -3.33
CA ALA A 38 11.40 9.28 -4.73
C ALA A 38 12.08 7.91 -4.92
N THR A 39 13.06 7.61 -4.07
CA THR A 39 13.75 6.31 -4.03
C THR A 39 12.80 5.19 -3.58
N GLU A 40 12.14 5.37 -2.43
CA GLU A 40 11.17 4.40 -1.91
C GLU A 40 10.02 4.18 -2.88
N ALA A 41 9.48 5.25 -3.46
CA ALA A 41 8.39 5.19 -4.44
C ALA A 41 8.80 4.37 -5.67
N SER A 42 10.00 4.64 -6.22
CA SER A 42 10.50 3.92 -7.39
C SER A 42 10.59 2.41 -7.12
N LEU A 43 11.19 2.04 -5.99
CA LEU A 43 11.32 0.63 -5.58
C LEU A 43 9.96 -0.01 -5.28
N ARG A 44 9.03 0.73 -4.68
CA ARG A 44 7.68 0.27 -4.34
C ARG A 44 6.86 -0.08 -5.58
N TRP A 45 7.08 0.59 -6.70
CA TRP A 45 6.49 0.26 -8.01
C TRP A 45 7.34 -0.69 -8.86
N GLY A 46 8.45 -1.22 -8.33
CA GLY A 46 9.33 -2.17 -9.04
C GLY A 46 10.26 -1.54 -10.07
N TYR A 47 10.52 -0.23 -10.00
CA TYR A 47 11.48 0.46 -10.85
C TYR A 47 12.85 0.64 -10.16
N ASP A 48 13.86 1.01 -10.94
CA ASP A 48 15.16 1.44 -10.40
C ASP A 48 15.01 2.63 -9.46
N SER A 49 15.83 2.66 -8.41
CA SER A 49 15.83 3.68 -7.34
C SER A 49 15.85 5.14 -7.83
N SER A 50 16.38 5.40 -9.02
CA SER A 50 16.48 6.75 -9.60
C SER A 50 15.31 7.13 -10.52
N TYR A 51 14.37 6.20 -10.80
CA TYR A 51 13.31 6.34 -11.79
C TYR A 51 12.50 7.63 -11.64
N VAL A 52 11.95 7.90 -10.45
CA VAL A 52 11.14 9.12 -10.22
C VAL A 52 11.91 10.40 -10.50
N ARG A 53 13.20 10.46 -10.12
CA ARG A 53 14.06 11.62 -10.37
C ARG A 53 14.30 11.82 -11.86
N GLN A 54 14.58 10.75 -12.58
CA GLN A 54 14.76 10.79 -14.05
C GLN A 54 13.47 11.25 -14.73
N MET A 55 12.34 10.70 -14.31
CA MET A 55 11.04 11.02 -14.89
C MET A 55 10.61 12.46 -14.60
N LYS A 56 10.83 12.97 -13.37
CA LYS A 56 10.56 14.38 -13.07
C LYS A 56 11.40 15.33 -13.92
N LYS A 57 12.67 14.98 -14.20
CA LYS A 57 13.54 15.76 -15.08
C LYS A 57 13.10 15.71 -16.54
N LYS A 58 12.71 14.54 -17.03
CA LYS A 58 12.37 14.32 -18.45
C LYS A 58 10.95 14.75 -18.81
N TYR A 59 10.00 14.55 -17.89
CA TYR A 59 8.57 14.79 -18.09
C TYR A 59 7.95 15.46 -16.86
N PRO A 60 8.32 16.72 -16.57
CA PRO A 60 7.88 17.40 -15.35
C PRO A 60 6.36 17.56 -15.24
N ASN A 61 5.65 17.57 -16.38
CA ASN A 61 4.21 17.77 -16.50
C ASN A 61 3.37 16.49 -16.31
N ARG A 62 3.99 15.30 -16.19
CA ARG A 62 3.27 14.04 -15.96
C ARG A 62 2.83 13.86 -14.51
N ILE A 63 3.45 14.57 -13.59
CA ILE A 63 3.12 14.51 -12.17
C ILE A 63 2.27 15.73 -11.85
N PRO A 64 1.05 15.56 -11.32
CA PRO A 64 0.19 16.68 -10.96
C PRO A 64 0.86 17.62 -9.95
N GLU A 65 0.48 18.90 -9.99
CA GLU A 65 1.03 19.90 -9.09
C GLU A 65 0.63 19.61 -7.63
N GLY A 66 1.60 19.71 -6.73
CA GLY A 66 1.45 19.37 -5.32
C GLY A 66 1.69 17.90 -4.97
N GLU A 67 1.77 16.99 -5.95
CA GLU A 67 2.01 15.56 -5.70
C GLU A 67 3.50 15.21 -5.61
N ILE A 68 4.39 16.14 -5.96
CA ILE A 68 5.84 15.99 -5.83
C ILE A 68 6.50 17.27 -5.35
N ARG A 69 7.38 17.16 -4.36
CA ARG A 69 8.09 18.30 -3.78
C ARG A 69 9.49 17.95 -3.34
N LEU A 70 10.40 18.93 -3.44
CA LEU A 70 11.75 18.82 -2.90
C LEU A 70 11.78 19.36 -1.47
N PHE A 71 12.19 18.52 -0.52
CA PHE A 71 12.45 18.88 0.87
C PHE A 71 13.95 18.79 1.13
N GLY A 72 14.62 19.94 1.23
CA GLY A 72 16.08 20.01 1.29
C GLY A 72 16.73 19.35 0.06
N LYS A 73 17.32 18.16 0.24
CA LYS A 73 17.91 17.35 -0.85
C LYS A 73 17.07 16.13 -1.25
N THR A 74 15.98 15.88 -0.52
CA THR A 74 15.15 14.69 -0.70
C THR A 74 13.91 15.05 -1.51
N LEU A 75 13.71 14.33 -2.62
CA LEU A 75 12.52 14.45 -3.43
C LEU A 75 11.46 13.52 -2.84
N VAL A 76 10.28 14.04 -2.55
CA VAL A 76 9.15 13.30 -1.97
C VAL A 76 7.99 13.36 -2.95
N ILE A 77 7.29 12.24 -3.09
CA ILE A 77 6.15 12.07 -3.99
C ILE A 77 5.04 11.33 -3.24
N THR A 78 3.78 11.63 -3.59
CA THR A 78 2.61 10.92 -3.07
C THR A 78 2.34 9.62 -3.85
N ARG A 79 1.47 8.75 -3.31
CA ARG A 79 0.89 7.63 -4.07
C ARG A 79 0.24 8.10 -5.36
N ASP A 80 -0.64 9.10 -5.28
CA ASP A 80 -1.38 9.62 -6.44
C ASP A 80 -0.43 10.19 -7.51
N GLY A 81 0.64 10.86 -7.08
CA GLY A 81 1.72 11.31 -7.95
C GLY A 81 2.40 10.15 -8.69
N MET A 82 2.64 9.03 -8.00
CA MET A 82 3.19 7.82 -8.62
C MET A 82 2.22 7.13 -9.58
N GLU A 83 0.94 7.03 -9.23
CA GLU A 83 -0.08 6.44 -10.09
C GLU A 83 -0.27 7.27 -11.36
N ALA A 84 -0.31 8.60 -11.25
CA ALA A 84 -0.36 9.51 -12.40
C ALA A 84 0.91 9.41 -13.27
N LEU A 85 2.09 9.32 -12.65
CA LEU A 85 3.36 9.23 -13.36
C LEU A 85 3.49 7.93 -14.17
N THR A 86 3.04 6.81 -13.59
CA THR A 86 3.23 5.46 -14.14
C THR A 86 2.02 4.96 -14.93
N GLY A 87 0.85 5.54 -14.72
CA GLY A 87 -0.44 5.02 -15.20
C GLY A 87 -0.83 3.69 -14.55
N ARG A 88 -0.17 3.29 -13.45
CA ARG A 88 -0.39 2.02 -12.75
C ARG A 88 -0.73 2.30 -11.30
N LYS A 89 -1.78 1.63 -10.83
CA LYS A 89 -2.10 1.61 -9.39
C LYS A 89 -0.94 1.01 -8.61
N GLU A 90 -0.83 1.39 -7.34
CA GLU A 90 0.13 0.78 -6.45
C GLU A 90 -0.04 -0.76 -6.45
N PRO A 91 1.06 -1.54 -6.63
CA PRO A 91 0.99 -2.98 -6.49
C PRO A 91 0.56 -3.32 -5.06
N ARG A 92 -0.69 -3.83 -4.93
CA ARG A 92 -1.22 -4.25 -3.64
C ARG A 92 -0.58 -5.57 -3.25
N PRO A 93 0.07 -5.67 -2.08
CA PRO A 93 0.53 -6.96 -1.59
C PRO A 93 -0.68 -7.87 -1.41
N GLN A 94 -0.65 -9.03 -2.06
CA GLN A 94 -1.64 -10.09 -1.87
C GLN A 94 -1.15 -11.01 -0.75
N PHE A 95 -2.04 -11.39 0.15
CA PHE A 95 -1.72 -12.27 1.25
C PHE A 95 -2.42 -13.60 1.06
N PHE A 96 -1.68 -14.69 1.26
CA PHE A 96 -2.21 -16.04 1.12
C PHE A 96 -1.92 -16.84 2.38
N ILE A 97 -2.90 -17.60 2.83
CA ILE A 97 -2.69 -18.73 3.73
C ILE A 97 -2.51 -19.95 2.84
N ILE A 98 -1.38 -20.64 3.02
CA ILE A 98 -0.99 -21.78 2.21
C ILE A 98 -0.78 -22.96 3.15
N GLU A 99 -1.43 -24.07 2.82
CA GLU A 99 -1.15 -25.37 3.41
C GLU A 99 -0.37 -26.20 2.40
N GLU A 100 0.84 -26.59 2.78
CA GLU A 100 1.68 -27.51 2.01
C GLU A 100 1.80 -28.83 2.75
N ASP A 101 1.76 -29.91 1.98
CA ASP A 101 2.09 -31.26 2.45
C ASP A 101 3.02 -31.92 1.44
N ASN A 102 4.16 -32.44 1.92
CA ASN A 102 5.21 -33.07 1.10
C ASN A 102 5.52 -32.29 -0.19
N TRP A 103 5.84 -30.99 -0.03
CA TRP A 103 6.16 -30.04 -1.11
C TRP A 103 5.04 -29.76 -2.12
N SER A 104 3.83 -30.25 -1.86
CA SER A 104 2.65 -29.99 -2.68
C SER A 104 1.71 -29.03 -1.96
N ILE A 105 1.31 -27.95 -2.64
CA ILE A 105 0.28 -27.03 -2.12
C ILE A 105 -1.05 -27.79 -2.11
N GLN A 106 -1.62 -28.01 -0.93
CA GLN A 106 -2.90 -28.67 -0.75
C GLN A 106 -4.04 -27.65 -0.79
N SER A 107 -3.84 -26.50 -0.17
CA SER A 107 -4.82 -25.42 -0.16
C SER A 107 -4.15 -24.05 -0.19
N GLN A 108 -4.82 -23.10 -0.82
CA GLN A 108 -4.41 -21.71 -0.89
C GLN A 108 -5.66 -20.83 -0.73
N LYS A 109 -5.65 -19.94 0.25
CA LYS A 109 -6.73 -18.99 0.51
C LYS A 109 -6.19 -17.57 0.56
N GLU A 110 -6.77 -16.68 -0.24
CA GLU A 110 -6.46 -15.24 -0.18
C GLU A 110 -7.05 -14.61 1.07
N VAL A 111 -6.29 -13.71 1.70
CA VAL A 111 -6.70 -12.91 2.86
C VAL A 111 -6.38 -11.44 2.62
N GLY A 112 -7.15 -10.54 3.23
CA GLY A 112 -7.05 -9.11 2.98
C GLY A 112 -5.78 -8.49 3.55
N THR A 113 -5.29 -8.99 4.69
CA THR A 113 -4.08 -8.46 5.34
C THR A 113 -3.19 -9.54 5.96
N PHE A 114 -1.92 -9.22 6.18
CA PHE A 114 -1.00 -10.11 6.91
C PHE A 114 -1.42 -10.35 8.36
N VAL A 115 -2.04 -9.35 9.01
CA VAL A 115 -2.52 -9.47 10.40
C VAL A 115 -3.67 -10.46 10.48
N GLU A 116 -4.63 -10.33 9.59
CA GLU A 116 -5.73 -11.27 9.43
C GLU A 116 -5.22 -12.69 9.16
N GLY A 117 -4.26 -12.84 8.24
CA GLY A 117 -3.63 -14.13 7.96
C GLY A 117 -3.00 -14.78 9.20
N LYS A 118 -2.28 -14.00 10.01
CA LYS A 118 -1.69 -14.48 11.28
C LYS A 118 -2.76 -14.90 12.28
N GLU A 119 -3.87 -14.17 12.35
CA GLU A 119 -4.94 -14.49 13.30
C GLU A 119 -5.65 -15.78 12.89
N ILE A 120 -5.96 -15.95 11.61
CA ILE A 120 -6.51 -17.22 11.10
C ILE A 120 -5.55 -18.38 11.38
N LEU A 121 -4.24 -18.17 11.20
CA LEU A 121 -3.24 -19.20 11.51
C LEU A 121 -3.26 -19.57 13.01
N LYS A 122 -3.36 -18.58 13.92
CA LYS A 122 -3.48 -18.86 15.36
C LYS A 122 -4.76 -19.62 15.68
N GLN A 123 -5.90 -19.22 15.12
CA GLN A 123 -7.17 -19.90 15.34
C GLN A 123 -7.12 -21.34 14.82
N TRP A 124 -6.48 -21.55 13.66
CA TRP A 124 -6.24 -22.89 13.13
C TRP A 124 -5.42 -23.74 14.11
N ILE A 125 -4.34 -23.19 14.68
CA ILE A 125 -3.54 -23.90 15.69
C ILE A 125 -4.43 -24.29 16.87
N LEU A 126 -5.12 -23.32 17.47
CA LEU A 126 -5.95 -23.54 18.66
C LEU A 126 -6.99 -24.65 18.44
N ASN A 127 -7.66 -24.66 17.28
CA ASN A 127 -8.68 -25.65 16.95
C ASN A 127 -8.11 -27.04 16.62
N ASN A 128 -6.82 -27.14 16.31
CA ASN A 128 -6.17 -28.40 15.92
C ASN A 128 -5.11 -28.87 16.93
N LEU A 129 -5.00 -28.22 18.10
CA LEU A 129 -4.03 -28.56 19.15
C LEU A 129 -4.11 -30.04 19.58
N GLU A 130 -5.30 -30.65 19.56
CA GLU A 130 -5.48 -32.06 19.92
C GLU A 130 -4.80 -33.04 18.95
N TYR A 131 -4.65 -32.63 17.68
CA TYR A 131 -4.08 -33.45 16.61
C TYR A 131 -2.60 -33.15 16.36
N VAL A 132 -2.04 -32.17 17.08
CA VAL A 132 -0.72 -31.64 16.81
C VAL A 132 0.11 -31.72 18.09
N ASN A 133 1.14 -32.57 18.08
CA ASN A 133 2.08 -32.66 19.19
C ASN A 133 2.80 -31.30 19.35
N PRO A 134 2.66 -30.59 20.47
CA PRO A 134 3.24 -29.27 20.66
C PRO A 134 4.77 -29.24 20.48
N ASN A 135 5.43 -30.36 20.81
CA ASN A 135 6.88 -30.51 20.67
C ASN A 135 7.35 -30.59 19.20
N GLN A 136 6.42 -30.79 18.26
CA GLN A 136 6.68 -30.91 16.82
C GLN A 136 6.27 -29.64 16.05
N VAL A 137 5.76 -28.61 16.72
CA VAL A 137 5.34 -27.34 16.11
C VAL A 137 6.39 -26.26 16.36
N VAL A 138 6.87 -25.66 15.28
CA VAL A 138 7.74 -24.48 15.37
C VAL A 138 7.13 -23.33 14.59
N LEU A 139 6.67 -22.30 15.30
CA LEU A 139 6.19 -21.04 14.71
C LEU A 139 7.38 -20.12 14.43
N LYS A 140 7.65 -19.83 13.16
CA LYS A 140 8.74 -18.95 12.75
C LYS A 140 8.53 -18.42 11.34
N TYR A 141 9.40 -17.50 10.93
CA TYR A 141 9.57 -17.24 9.50
C TYR A 141 10.19 -18.48 8.83
N ILE A 142 9.43 -19.07 7.91
CA ILE A 142 9.91 -20.17 7.07
C ILE A 142 10.90 -19.63 6.04
N ASP A 143 10.60 -18.47 5.48
CA ASP A 143 11.47 -17.73 4.58
C ASP A 143 11.28 -16.21 4.84
N PRO A 144 12.22 -15.57 5.57
CA PRO A 144 12.15 -14.14 5.84
C PRO A 144 12.17 -13.27 4.57
N ALA A 145 12.93 -13.69 3.54
CA ALA A 145 13.07 -12.94 2.30
C ALA A 145 11.76 -12.92 1.50
N LYS A 146 11.03 -14.05 1.50
CA LYS A 146 9.70 -14.17 0.87
C LYS A 146 8.55 -13.82 1.82
N ARG A 147 8.83 -13.29 3.01
CA ARG A 147 7.83 -12.95 4.04
C ARG A 147 6.87 -14.11 4.34
N LYS A 148 7.39 -15.35 4.33
CA LYS A 148 6.63 -16.55 4.70
C LYS A 148 6.70 -16.74 6.21
N PHE A 149 5.59 -16.51 6.91
CA PHE A 149 5.48 -16.69 8.35
C PHE A 149 4.47 -17.78 8.67
N GLY A 150 4.90 -18.78 9.43
CA GLY A 150 3.96 -19.81 9.83
C GLY A 150 4.59 -20.93 10.62
N LEU A 151 3.93 -22.07 10.57
CA LEU A 151 4.26 -23.25 11.34
C LEU A 151 4.70 -24.38 10.42
N THR A 152 5.68 -25.14 10.89
CA THR A 152 6.09 -26.41 10.30
C THR A 152 5.70 -27.52 11.29
N ILE A 153 5.00 -28.53 10.79
CA ILE A 153 4.59 -29.75 11.52
C ILE A 153 5.39 -30.91 10.94
N ILE A 154 6.10 -31.65 11.79
CA ILE A 154 6.87 -32.81 11.36
C ILE A 154 5.97 -34.06 11.35
N PRO A 155 5.97 -34.88 10.28
CA PRO A 155 6.82 -34.78 9.10
C PRO A 155 6.11 -34.10 7.90
N GLY A 156 6.76 -33.10 7.30
CA GLY A 156 6.47 -32.63 5.94
C GLY A 156 5.39 -31.55 5.77
N LYS A 157 4.47 -31.37 6.73
CA LYS A 157 3.36 -30.43 6.60
C LYS A 157 3.75 -29.01 7.04
N ARG A 158 3.36 -28.00 6.26
CA ARG A 158 3.61 -26.58 6.57
C ARG A 158 2.33 -25.78 6.37
N ILE A 159 2.08 -24.83 7.26
CA ILE A 159 0.99 -23.88 7.11
C ILE A 159 1.54 -22.50 7.37
N TYR A 160 1.39 -21.60 6.40
CA TYR A 160 1.98 -20.28 6.52
C TYR A 160 1.22 -19.21 5.78
N VAL A 161 1.43 -17.98 6.25
CA VAL A 161 1.02 -16.76 5.58
C VAL A 161 2.16 -16.30 4.68
N GLU A 162 1.88 -16.09 3.41
CA GLU A 162 2.81 -15.55 2.42
C GLU A 162 2.30 -14.19 1.91
N CYS A 163 3.19 -13.22 1.82
CA CYS A 163 2.92 -11.95 1.16
C CYS A 163 3.58 -11.97 -0.23
N ARG A 164 2.75 -11.97 -1.28
CA ARG A 164 3.19 -11.85 -2.67
C ARG A 164 3.03 -10.40 -3.13
N LYS A 165 4.02 -9.88 -3.86
CA LYS A 165 4.01 -8.53 -4.44
C LYS A 165 3.76 -8.60 -5.93
#